data_AF-A0A9D8LCA1-F1
#
_entry.id   AF-A0A9D8LCA1-F1
#
_cell.length_a   1.000
_cell.length_b   1.000
_cell.length_c   1.000
_cell.angle_alpha   90.00
_cell.angle_beta   90.00
_cell.angle_gamma   90.00
#
_symmetry.space_group_name_H-M   'P 1'
#
loop_
_entity.id
_entity.type
_entity.pdbx_description
1 polymer ?
#
loop_
_entity_poly.entity_id
_entity_poly.type
_entity_poly.pdbx_seq_one_letter_code
_entity_poly.pdbx_strand_id
1 'polypeptide(L)'
;MYVAVKGGEAAILATHDLVAEARRGDESVPEIAVAQIREQMGLACGRVMNEGSLYDPDLAALALKQAQGDAIEAAFLMRAYRTTLPRFGSSEPLDTAKMAIRRRVSATYKDLPGGQVLGPTYDYTHRLFDFALMDEAAPGDVQARPAAQPLDASMPRVPDILG
;
A
#
# COMPACT_ATOMS: atom_id res chain seq x y z
N MET A 1 -16.28 -44.17 -29.79
CA MET A 1 -16.76 -44.30 -28.39
C MET A 1 -15.90 -43.36 -27.55
N TYR A 2 -16.48 -42.39 -26.86
CA TYR A 2 -15.74 -41.52 -25.93
C TYR A 2 -15.82 -42.13 -24.52
N VAL A 3 -14.69 -42.15 -23.80
CA VAL A 3 -14.59 -42.66 -22.43
C VAL A 3 -14.10 -41.51 -21.55
N ALA A 4 -14.74 -41.32 -20.40
CA ALA A 4 -14.34 -40.29 -19.44
C ALA A 4 -12.97 -40.66 -18.84
N VAL A 5 -12.03 -39.72 -18.89
CA VAL A 5 -10.71 -39.81 -18.25
C VAL A 5 -10.55 -38.70 -17.23
N LYS A 6 -9.78 -38.95 -16.17
CA LYS A 6 -9.44 -37.91 -15.19
C LYS A 6 -8.23 -37.10 -15.68
N GLY A 7 -8.35 -35.78 -15.65
CA GLY A 7 -7.24 -34.86 -15.99
C GLY A 7 -7.26 -33.52 -15.23
N GLY A 8 -8.29 -33.26 -14.42
CA GLY A 8 -8.47 -31.95 -13.76
C GLY A 8 -7.36 -31.59 -12.79
N GLU A 9 -6.92 -32.52 -11.94
CA GLU A 9 -5.83 -32.28 -10.98
C GLU A 9 -4.51 -31.96 -11.69
N ALA A 10 -4.15 -32.76 -12.70
CA ALA A 10 -2.94 -32.51 -13.50
C ALA A 10 -3.00 -31.14 -14.21
N ALA A 11 -4.17 -30.75 -14.73
CA ALA A 11 -4.35 -29.44 -15.34
C ALA A 11 -4.23 -28.29 -14.31
N ILE A 12 -4.76 -28.46 -13.10
CA ILE A 12 -4.65 -27.47 -12.02
C ILE A 12 -3.18 -27.30 -11.60
N LEU A 13 -2.45 -28.39 -11.39
CA LEU A 13 -1.03 -28.32 -11.00
C LEU A 13 -0.19 -27.63 -12.08
N ALA A 14 -0.38 -28.00 -13.35
CA ALA A 14 0.30 -27.33 -14.47
C ALA A 14 -0.04 -25.82 -14.54
N THR A 15 -1.26 -25.44 -14.15
CA THR A 15 -1.66 -24.03 -14.09
C THR A 15 -0.89 -23.27 -13.00
N HIS A 16 -0.62 -23.88 -11.85
CA HIS A 16 0.20 -23.24 -10.81
C HIS A 16 1.63 -22.99 -11.29
N ASP A 17 2.22 -23.93 -12.04
CA ASP A 17 3.54 -23.78 -12.64
C ASP A 17 3.56 -22.64 -13.67
N LEU A 18 2.54 -22.58 -14.53
CA LEU A 18 2.39 -21.49 -15.51
C LEU A 18 2.20 -20.12 -14.85
N VAL A 19 1.45 -20.05 -13.74
CA VAL A 19 1.32 -18.81 -12.96
C VAL A 19 2.65 -18.42 -12.32
N ALA A 20 3.43 -19.38 -11.83
CA ALA A 20 4.75 -19.11 -11.27
C ALA A 20 5.73 -18.59 -12.33
N GLU A 21 5.76 -19.20 -13.51
CA GLU A 21 6.53 -18.74 -14.68
C GLU A 21 6.10 -17.32 -15.10
N ALA A 22 4.80 -17.10 -15.29
CA ALA A 22 4.27 -15.79 -15.67
C ALA A 22 4.54 -14.71 -14.61
N ARG A 23 4.53 -15.06 -13.32
CA ARG A 23 4.90 -14.15 -12.23
C ARG A 23 6.38 -13.82 -12.24
N ARG A 24 7.25 -14.78 -12.57
CA ARG A 24 8.69 -14.55 -12.66
C ARG A 24 9.05 -13.65 -13.86
N GLY A 25 8.42 -13.87 -15.01
CA GLY A 25 8.72 -13.13 -16.24
C GLY A 25 10.13 -13.43 -16.77
N ASP A 26 10.70 -12.49 -17.53
CA ASP A 26 12.05 -12.63 -18.11
C ASP A 26 13.12 -12.71 -17.00
N GLU A 27 13.92 -13.79 -17.04
CA GLU A 27 14.96 -14.04 -16.05
C GLU A 27 16.16 -13.09 -16.16
N SER A 28 16.32 -12.42 -17.31
CA SER A 28 17.33 -11.37 -17.48
C SER A 28 17.01 -10.10 -16.69
N VAL A 29 15.74 -9.89 -16.34
CA VAL A 29 15.31 -8.82 -15.43
C VAL A 29 15.45 -9.29 -13.98
N PRO A 30 16.10 -8.51 -13.09
CA PRO A 30 16.18 -8.84 -11.68
C PRO A 30 14.80 -9.04 -11.06
N GLU A 31 14.66 -10.09 -10.25
CA GLU A 31 13.40 -10.37 -9.57
C GLU A 31 13.06 -9.26 -8.56
N ILE A 32 11.81 -8.79 -8.56
CA ILE A 32 11.34 -7.80 -7.60
C ILE A 32 11.38 -8.34 -6.17
N ALA A 33 12.06 -7.63 -5.28
CA ALA A 33 12.13 -7.94 -3.86
C ALA A 33 10.87 -7.44 -3.13
N VAL A 34 10.45 -8.17 -2.09
CA VAL A 34 9.33 -7.74 -1.22
C VAL A 34 9.60 -6.36 -0.61
N ALA A 35 10.85 -6.10 -0.20
CA ALA A 35 11.26 -4.80 0.32
C ALA A 35 11.09 -3.67 -0.72
N GLN A 36 11.35 -3.92 -2.02
CA GLN A 36 11.14 -2.90 -3.05
C GLN A 36 9.66 -2.52 -3.16
N ILE A 37 8.76 -3.52 -3.16
CA ILE A 37 7.31 -3.28 -3.19
C ILE A 37 6.86 -2.53 -1.93
N ARG A 38 7.32 -2.95 -0.75
CA ARG A 38 6.98 -2.31 0.52
C ARG A 38 7.37 -0.84 0.56
N GLU A 39 8.60 -0.52 0.17
CA GLU A 39 9.15 0.85 0.26
C GLU A 39 8.65 1.76 -0.87
N GLN A 40 8.50 1.23 -2.09
CA GLN A 40 8.27 2.05 -3.30
C GLN A 40 6.80 2.04 -3.74
N MET A 41 6.02 1.03 -3.35
CA MET A 41 4.60 0.88 -3.71
C MET A 41 3.69 1.00 -2.48
N GLY A 42 4.02 1.91 -1.55
CA GLY A 42 3.33 2.07 -0.28
C GLY A 42 1.82 2.34 -0.39
N LEU A 43 1.35 3.01 -1.45
CA LEU A 43 -0.09 3.22 -1.69
C LEU A 43 -0.82 1.91 -2.02
N ALA A 44 -0.22 1.04 -2.83
CA ALA A 44 -0.78 -0.27 -3.13
C ALA A 44 -0.79 -1.16 -1.89
N CYS A 45 0.31 -1.18 -1.11
CA CYS A 45 0.37 -1.88 0.16
C CYS A 45 -0.70 -1.38 1.13
N GLY A 46 -0.89 -0.06 1.24
CA GLY A 46 -1.92 0.55 2.07
C GLY A 46 -3.34 0.13 1.70
N ARG A 47 -3.63 0.06 0.39
CA ARG A 47 -4.91 -0.45 -0.13
C ARG A 47 -5.13 -1.91 0.26
N VAL A 48 -4.14 -2.75 0.02
CA VAL A 48 -4.19 -4.19 0.32
C VAL A 48 -4.34 -4.46 1.82
N MET A 49 -3.64 -3.74 2.69
CA MET A 49 -3.83 -3.85 4.14
C MET A 49 -5.24 -3.44 4.58
N ASN A 50 -5.79 -2.37 4.01
CA ASN A 50 -7.12 -1.86 4.35
C ASN A 50 -8.22 -2.85 3.94
N GLU A 51 -8.25 -3.24 2.66
CA GLU A 51 -9.23 -4.21 2.13
C GLU A 51 -9.01 -5.63 2.72
N GLY A 52 -7.76 -5.96 3.01
CA GLY A 52 -7.29 -7.18 3.68
C GLY A 52 -7.68 -7.28 5.16
N SER A 53 -7.99 -6.14 5.79
CA SER A 53 -8.29 -6.04 7.24
C SER A 53 -7.17 -6.59 8.15
N LEU A 54 -5.92 -6.47 7.71
CA LEU A 54 -4.72 -6.89 8.44
C LEU A 54 -3.61 -5.87 8.18
N TYR A 55 -3.16 -5.17 9.24
CA TYR A 55 -2.07 -4.22 9.15
C TYR A 55 -0.74 -4.94 9.31
N ASP A 56 -0.09 -5.23 8.18
CA ASP A 56 1.27 -5.76 8.10
C ASP A 56 1.87 -5.39 6.72
N PRO A 57 2.80 -4.42 6.66
CA PRO A 57 3.37 -3.95 5.40
C PRO A 57 4.17 -5.02 4.64
N ASP A 58 4.84 -5.93 5.34
CA ASP A 58 5.62 -7.00 4.72
C ASP A 58 4.72 -8.05 4.07
N LEU A 59 3.64 -8.44 4.77
CA LEU A 59 2.65 -9.37 4.21
C LEU A 59 1.86 -8.75 3.06
N ALA A 60 1.53 -7.45 3.12
CA ALA A 60 0.87 -6.78 2.00
C ALA A 60 1.76 -6.72 0.76
N ALA A 61 3.05 -6.44 0.93
CA ALA A 61 4.03 -6.45 -0.16
C ALA A 61 4.24 -7.88 -0.72
N LEU A 62 4.27 -8.89 0.14
CA LEU A 62 4.33 -10.30 -0.27
C LEU A 62 3.08 -10.70 -1.05
N ALA A 63 1.88 -10.33 -0.58
CA ALA A 63 0.63 -10.61 -1.26
C ALA A 63 0.57 -9.96 -2.64
N LEU A 64 1.00 -8.70 -2.77
CA LEU A 64 1.14 -8.02 -4.06
C LEU A 64 2.13 -8.72 -4.98
N LYS A 65 3.29 -9.16 -4.47
CA LYS A 65 4.26 -9.95 -5.25
C LYS A 65 3.62 -11.24 -5.75
N GLN A 66 2.95 -11.98 -4.87
CA GLN A 66 2.31 -13.26 -5.19
C GLN A 66 1.20 -13.10 -6.24
N ALA A 67 0.43 -12.02 -6.14
CA ALA A 67 -0.69 -11.69 -7.04
C ALA A 67 -0.28 -10.89 -8.29
N GLN A 68 1.03 -10.79 -8.59
CA GLN A 68 1.53 -10.04 -9.77
C GLN A 68 1.04 -8.57 -9.82
N GLY A 69 0.83 -7.95 -8.66
CA GLY A 69 0.33 -6.59 -8.53
C GLY A 69 -1.20 -6.45 -8.56
N ASP A 70 -1.97 -7.53 -8.72
CA ASP A 70 -3.43 -7.48 -8.56
C ASP A 70 -3.81 -7.22 -7.10
N ALA A 71 -4.29 -6.01 -6.83
CA ALA A 71 -4.65 -5.57 -5.48
C ALA A 71 -5.88 -6.31 -4.91
N ILE A 72 -6.81 -6.76 -5.75
CA ILE A 72 -8.01 -7.47 -5.31
C ILE A 72 -7.62 -8.87 -4.85
N GLU A 73 -6.82 -9.57 -5.65
CA GLU A 73 -6.31 -10.90 -5.30
C GLU A 73 -5.36 -10.83 -4.09
N ALA A 74 -4.49 -9.82 -4.03
CA ALA A 74 -3.63 -9.60 -2.87
C ALA A 74 -4.43 -9.34 -1.57
N ALA A 75 -5.50 -8.54 -1.64
CA ALA A 75 -6.38 -8.33 -0.49
C ALA A 75 -7.11 -9.63 -0.09
N PHE A 76 -7.50 -10.45 -1.06
CA PHE A 76 -8.11 -11.77 -0.80
C PHE A 76 -7.13 -12.71 -0.09
N LEU A 77 -5.87 -12.78 -0.54
CA LEU A 77 -4.80 -13.52 0.14
C LEU A 77 -4.63 -13.06 1.59
N MET A 78 -4.60 -11.74 1.85
CA MET A 78 -4.51 -11.22 3.21
C MET A 78 -5.71 -11.61 4.08
N ARG A 79 -6.93 -11.55 3.54
CA ARG A 79 -8.15 -11.96 4.24
C ARG A 79 -8.11 -13.44 4.59
N ALA A 80 -7.70 -14.29 3.64
CA ALA A 80 -7.55 -15.72 3.85
C ALA A 80 -6.52 -15.99 4.96
N TYR A 81 -5.33 -15.38 4.88
CA TYR A 81 -4.29 -15.53 5.89
C TYR A 81 -4.75 -15.06 7.28
N ARG A 82 -5.45 -13.93 7.37
CA ARG A 82 -6.03 -13.45 8.64
C ARG A 82 -6.91 -14.50 9.33
N THR A 83 -7.62 -15.35 8.58
CA THR A 83 -8.45 -16.42 9.20
C THR A 83 -7.65 -17.52 9.87
N THR A 84 -6.38 -17.69 9.52
CA THR A 84 -5.48 -18.69 10.12
C THR A 84 -4.81 -18.18 11.39
N LEU A 85 -4.92 -16.88 11.68
CA LEU A 85 -4.25 -16.26 12.83
C LEU A 85 -5.14 -16.31 14.09
N PRO A 86 -4.58 -16.67 15.25
CA PRO A 86 -5.29 -16.57 16.52
C PRO A 86 -5.53 -15.11 16.90
N ARG A 87 -6.65 -14.83 17.56
CA ARG A 87 -6.92 -13.51 18.15
C ARG A 87 -6.38 -13.46 19.58
N PHE A 88 -5.25 -12.79 19.77
CA PHE A 88 -4.62 -12.67 21.09
C PHE A 88 -5.28 -11.62 22.02
N GLY A 89 -6.03 -10.66 21.46
CA GLY A 89 -6.65 -9.61 22.26
C GLY A 89 -7.40 -8.58 21.42
N SER A 90 -7.69 -7.44 22.05
CA SER A 90 -8.24 -6.24 21.43
C SER A 90 -7.46 -5.03 21.93
N SER A 91 -7.21 -4.04 21.08
CA SER A 91 -6.58 -2.79 21.49
C SER A 91 -7.58 -1.90 22.24
N GLU A 92 -7.07 -0.93 22.97
CA GLU A 92 -7.86 0.23 23.37
C GLU A 92 -8.27 1.06 22.13
N PRO A 93 -9.37 1.83 22.21
CA PRO A 93 -9.72 2.78 21.15
C PRO A 93 -8.60 3.80 20.89
N LEU A 94 -8.32 4.07 19.62
CA LEU A 94 -7.30 5.04 19.24
C LEU A 94 -7.79 6.49 19.47
N ASP A 95 -7.00 7.26 20.21
CA ASP A 95 -7.19 8.71 20.35
C ASP A 95 -6.58 9.46 19.17
N THR A 96 -7.40 9.70 18.15
CA THR A 96 -6.96 10.39 16.91
C THR A 96 -6.60 11.86 17.11
N ALA A 97 -6.95 12.48 18.26
CA ALA A 97 -6.53 13.84 18.57
C ALA A 97 -5.02 13.95 18.86
N LYS A 98 -4.38 12.82 19.21
CA LYS A 98 -2.92 12.73 19.47
C LYS A 98 -2.13 12.21 18.28
N MET A 99 -2.73 12.18 17.09
CA MET A 99 -2.07 11.70 15.89
C MET A 99 -0.80 12.53 15.59
N ALA A 100 0.31 11.85 15.28
CA ALA A 100 1.45 12.51 14.66
C ALA A 100 1.10 12.86 13.20
N ILE A 101 0.77 14.12 12.95
CA ILE A 101 0.16 14.54 11.70
C ILE A 101 1.21 14.57 10.57
N ARG A 102 0.95 13.76 9.53
CA ARG A 102 1.69 13.81 8.25
C ARG A 102 0.95 14.63 7.18
N ARG A 103 -0.38 14.67 7.27
CA ARG A 103 -1.28 15.45 6.40
C ARG A 103 -2.54 15.81 7.19
N ARG A 104 -2.99 17.05 7.04
CA ARG A 104 -4.22 17.60 7.63
C ARG A 104 -4.77 18.67 6.71
N VAL A 105 -5.93 18.43 6.12
CA VAL A 105 -6.60 19.39 5.25
C VAL A 105 -8.07 19.53 5.65
N SER A 106 -8.59 20.75 5.57
CA SER A 106 -10.02 21.05 5.76
C SER A 106 -10.52 21.90 4.60
N ALA A 107 -11.61 21.48 3.97
CA ALA A 107 -12.26 22.25 2.91
C ALA A 107 -13.27 23.29 3.46
N THR A 108 -13.62 23.20 4.75
CA THR A 108 -14.66 24.05 5.39
C THR A 108 -14.16 25.46 5.66
N TYR A 109 -12.87 25.61 5.96
CA TYR A 109 -12.24 26.89 6.27
C TYR A 109 -11.00 27.08 5.42
N LYS A 110 -10.73 28.32 5.03
CA LYS A 110 -9.47 28.69 4.40
C LYS A 110 -8.29 28.37 5.33
N ASP A 111 -8.36 28.86 6.57
CA ASP A 111 -7.36 28.67 7.63
C ASP A 111 -8.03 28.11 8.89
N LEU A 112 -7.28 27.33 9.68
CA LEU A 112 -7.73 26.72 10.92
C LEU A 112 -6.58 26.66 11.94
N PRO A 113 -6.83 26.53 13.25
CA PRO A 113 -5.77 26.36 14.24
C PRO A 113 -4.86 25.18 13.85
N GLY A 114 -3.54 25.40 13.93
CA GLY A 114 -2.52 24.46 13.44
C GLY A 114 -2.33 24.41 11.91
N GLY A 115 -3.13 25.16 11.14
CA GLY A 115 -2.98 25.35 9.70
C GLY A 115 -3.35 24.16 8.81
N GLN A 116 -3.19 24.35 7.50
CA GLN A 116 -3.36 23.31 6.49
C GLN A 116 -1.99 22.64 6.23
N VAL A 117 -1.91 21.31 6.39
CA VAL A 117 -0.71 20.51 6.15
C VAL A 117 -0.98 19.57 4.98
N LEU A 118 -0.47 19.90 3.80
CA LEU A 118 -0.71 19.09 2.59
C LEU A 118 -0.04 17.71 2.67
N GLY A 119 1.14 17.62 3.30
CA GLY A 119 1.91 16.38 3.33
C GLY A 119 2.26 15.83 1.93
N PRO A 120 2.73 14.57 1.83
CA PRO A 120 2.93 13.92 0.54
C PRO A 120 1.58 13.66 -0.15
N THR A 121 1.34 14.29 -1.30
CA THR A 121 0.08 14.15 -2.05
C THR A 121 0.27 14.35 -3.55
N TYR A 122 -0.62 13.73 -4.34
CA TYR A 122 -0.73 13.93 -5.79
C TYR A 122 -1.74 15.01 -6.20
N ASP A 123 -2.50 15.59 -5.26
CA ASP A 123 -3.66 16.46 -5.55
C ASP A 123 -3.37 17.55 -6.59
N TYR A 124 -2.21 18.21 -6.45
CA TYR A 124 -1.80 19.36 -7.26
C TYR A 124 -0.77 19.04 -8.35
N THR A 125 -0.49 17.75 -8.59
CA THR A 125 0.46 17.35 -9.64
C THR A 125 -0.16 17.51 -11.03
N HIS A 126 0.64 17.82 -12.05
CA HIS A 126 0.17 17.67 -13.43
C HIS A 126 0.22 16.19 -13.82
N ARG A 127 -0.84 15.68 -14.44
CA ARG A 127 -0.98 14.25 -14.78
C ARG A 127 -0.27 13.96 -16.11
N LEU A 128 1.05 14.16 -16.10
CA LEU A 128 1.96 13.94 -17.22
C LEU A 128 2.92 12.82 -16.84
N PHE A 129 3.33 12.01 -17.82
CA PHE A 129 4.34 10.99 -17.58
C PHE A 129 5.70 11.64 -17.27
N ASP A 130 6.34 11.17 -16.21
CA ASP A 130 7.71 11.51 -15.88
C ASP A 130 8.65 10.45 -16.48
N PHE A 131 9.14 10.71 -17.70
CA PHE A 131 10.03 9.79 -18.40
C PHE A 131 11.40 9.65 -17.73
N ALA A 132 11.79 10.57 -16.83
CA ALA A 132 13.05 10.45 -16.10
C ALA A 132 13.06 9.25 -15.14
N LEU A 133 11.88 8.73 -14.75
CA LEU A 133 11.76 7.53 -13.91
C LEU A 133 12.08 6.22 -14.66
N MET A 134 12.27 6.26 -15.99
CA MET A 134 12.74 5.10 -16.76
C MET A 134 14.26 4.91 -16.67
N ASP A 135 15.00 5.96 -16.31
CA ASP A 135 16.44 5.87 -16.13
C ASP A 135 16.73 5.32 -14.72
N GLU A 136 17.54 4.26 -14.64
CA GLU A 136 18.08 3.73 -13.39
C GLU A 136 19.17 4.68 -12.84
N ALA A 137 18.82 5.92 -12.54
CA ALA A 137 19.74 6.87 -11.96
C ALA A 137 20.21 6.37 -10.57
N ALA A 138 21.50 6.56 -10.27
CA ALA A 138 22.05 6.32 -8.94
C ALA A 138 21.18 7.04 -7.89
N PRO A 139 20.97 6.47 -6.69
CA PRO A 139 20.13 7.07 -5.65
C PRO A 139 20.59 8.50 -5.38
N GLY A 140 19.92 9.46 -5.99
CA GLY A 140 20.02 10.85 -5.59
C GLY A 140 19.53 10.93 -4.16
N ASP A 141 20.14 11.79 -3.35
CA ASP A 141 19.69 12.05 -2.00
C ASP A 141 18.33 12.78 -2.08
N VAL A 142 17.24 12.02 -2.28
CA VAL A 142 15.88 12.55 -2.39
C VAL A 142 15.42 12.94 -0.99
N GLN A 143 15.85 14.13 -0.57
CA GLN A 143 15.48 14.71 0.71
C GLN A 143 14.38 15.75 0.49
N ALA A 144 13.29 15.62 1.25
CA ALA A 144 12.27 16.66 1.29
C ALA A 144 12.87 17.93 1.88
N ARG A 145 12.54 19.09 1.31
CA ARG A 145 12.93 20.38 1.89
C ARG A 145 12.30 20.49 3.29
N PRO A 146 13.09 20.76 4.35
CA PRO A 146 12.55 20.87 5.70
C PRO A 146 11.63 22.10 5.78
N ALA A 147 10.59 22.00 6.61
CA ALA A 147 9.76 23.14 6.93
C ALA A 147 10.56 24.16 7.75
N ALA A 148 10.32 25.46 7.53
CA ALA A 148 10.99 26.53 8.27
C ALA A 148 10.62 26.53 9.77
N GLN A 149 9.44 26.01 10.11
CA GLN A 149 8.94 25.89 11.48
C GLN A 149 8.34 24.49 11.67
N PRO A 150 8.42 23.93 12.89
CA PRO A 150 7.72 22.69 13.21
C PRO A 150 6.21 22.88 13.15
N LEU A 151 5.49 21.76 13.10
CA LEU A 151 4.04 21.75 13.25
C LEU A 151 3.62 22.32 14.61
N ASP A 152 2.46 22.98 14.65
CA ASP A 152 1.86 23.45 15.90
C ASP A 152 1.60 22.26 16.84
N ALA A 153 1.83 22.45 18.14
CA ALA A 153 1.54 21.45 19.16
C ALA A 153 0.03 21.21 19.33
N SER A 154 -0.80 22.17 18.94
CA SER A 154 -2.25 22.11 19.01
C SER A 154 -2.88 22.03 17.62
N MET A 155 -3.49 20.89 17.31
CA MET A 155 -4.22 20.67 16.06
C MET A 155 -5.62 20.11 16.36
N PRO A 156 -6.57 20.95 16.85
CA PRO A 156 -7.91 20.49 17.17
C PRO A 156 -8.61 19.92 15.94
N ARG A 157 -9.50 18.95 16.16
CA ARG A 157 -10.32 18.41 15.07
C ARG A 157 -11.31 19.49 14.66
N VAL A 158 -11.64 19.53 13.37
CA VAL A 158 -12.58 20.53 12.82
C VAL A 158 -13.94 20.52 13.54
N PRO A 159 -14.53 19.37 13.92
CA PRO A 159 -15.75 19.36 14.72
C PRO A 159 -15.60 20.03 16.09
N ASP A 160 -14.43 19.94 16.74
CA ASP A 160 -14.22 20.49 18.08
C ASP A 160 -14.13 22.04 18.08
N ILE A 161 -13.94 22.66 16.91
CA ILE A 161 -13.95 24.12 16.71
C ILE A 161 -15.27 24.63 16.12
N LEU A 162 -16.19 23.74 15.73
CA LEU A 162 -17.44 24.11 15.06
C LEU A 162 -18.55 24.59 16.00
N GLY A 163 -18.40 24.42 17.32
CA GLY A 163 -19.44 24.77 18.30
C GLY A 163 -20.54 23.73 18.38
#